data_AF-A0A836EQ57-F1
#
_entry.id   AF-A0A836EQ57-F1
#
_cell.length_a   1.000
_cell.length_b   1.000
_cell.length_c   1.000
_cell.angle_alpha   90.00
_cell.angle_beta   90.00
_cell.angle_gamma   90.00
#
_symmetry.space_group_name_H-M   'P 1'
#
loop_
_entity.id
_entity.type
_entity.pdbx_description
1 polymer ?
#
loop_
_entity_poly.entity_id
_entity_poly.type
_entity_poly.pdbx_seq_one_letter_code
_entity_poly.pdbx_strand_id
1 'polypeptide(L)'
;MSENVKFIVTEINKLLGRNYSIIGFNTLNTEDLLQILCSVLMKIQQQDDSDTDIKLNSPEENSIYVLTALRILNYQSDVQPILFRQGLVRGEVEIIHPILKWLLMHIDTVQKRAYLSQFLVKIDTIFSLVDRCKILDLENNYNKRRISEMLYIKEQTERINLQKTQKI
;
A
#
# COMPACT_ATOMS: atom_id res chain seq x y z
N MET A 1 -18.12 -4.01 -16.54
CA MET A 1 -16.70 -4.05 -16.97
C MET A 1 -16.17 -2.70 -17.43
N SER A 2 -16.84 -2.00 -18.35
CA SER A 2 -16.45 -0.65 -18.83
C SER A 2 -16.40 0.43 -17.73
N GLU A 3 -17.36 0.47 -16.80
CA GLU A 3 -17.41 1.50 -15.74
C GLU A 3 -16.27 1.38 -14.73
N ASN A 4 -15.88 0.16 -14.36
CA ASN A 4 -14.77 -0.08 -13.44
C ASN A 4 -13.46 0.45 -14.04
N VAL A 5 -13.22 0.18 -15.32
CA VAL A 5 -12.01 0.65 -16.02
C VAL A 5 -12.01 2.17 -16.13
N LYS A 6 -13.15 2.78 -16.46
CA LYS A 6 -13.29 4.25 -16.49
C LYS A 6 -12.90 4.86 -15.14
N PHE A 7 -13.47 4.33 -14.05
CA PHE A 7 -13.15 4.79 -12.70
C PHE A 7 -11.66 4.65 -12.38
N ILE A 8 -11.08 3.48 -12.64
CA ILE A 8 -9.65 3.21 -12.41
C ILE A 8 -8.78 4.22 -13.18
N VAL A 9 -9.04 4.43 -14.47
CA VAL A 9 -8.25 5.35 -15.31
C VAL A 9 -8.36 6.79 -14.82
N THR A 10 -9.56 7.26 -14.46
CA THR A 10 -9.78 8.62 -13.94
C THR A 10 -9.01 8.85 -12.63
N GLU A 11 -9.11 7.93 -11.68
CA GLU A 11 -8.44 8.08 -10.39
C GLU A 11 -6.92 7.89 -10.50
N ILE A 12 -6.43 6.98 -11.36
CA ILE A 12 -5.00 6.83 -11.63
C ILE A 12 -4.42 8.10 -12.25
N ASN A 13 -5.11 8.70 -13.23
CA ASN A 13 -4.67 9.93 -13.87
C ASN A 13 -4.57 11.08 -12.85
N LYS A 14 -5.54 11.18 -11.93
CA LYS A 14 -5.54 12.15 -10.84
C LYS A 14 -4.42 11.92 -9.83
N LEU A 15 -4.14 10.65 -9.49
CA LEU A 15 -3.19 10.28 -8.44
C LEU A 15 -1.73 10.30 -8.92
N LEU A 16 -1.46 9.85 -10.14
CA LEU A 16 -0.13 9.80 -10.74
C LEU A 16 0.20 11.03 -11.62
N GLY A 17 -0.77 11.92 -11.88
CA GLY A 17 -0.59 13.05 -12.80
C GLY A 17 -0.36 12.64 -14.25
N ARG A 18 -0.88 11.48 -14.67
CA ARG A 18 -0.75 10.92 -16.03
C ARG A 18 -2.04 11.13 -16.83
N ASN A 19 -1.97 10.93 -18.15
CA ASN A 19 -3.12 11.08 -19.06
C ASN A 19 -3.38 9.78 -19.85
N TYR A 20 -3.65 8.68 -19.16
CA TYR A 20 -4.05 7.44 -19.81
C TYR A 20 -5.43 7.58 -20.44
N SER A 21 -5.57 7.10 -21.68
CA SER A 21 -6.87 6.90 -22.32
C SER A 21 -7.43 5.53 -21.92
N ILE A 22 -8.76 5.38 -21.90
CA ILE A 22 -9.43 4.11 -21.56
C ILE A 22 -8.99 2.99 -22.53
N ILE A 23 -8.85 3.34 -23.81
CA ILE A 23 -8.42 2.39 -24.85
C ILE A 23 -6.95 2.02 -24.63
N GLY A 24 -6.09 3.03 -24.43
CA GLY A 24 -4.66 2.81 -24.17
C GLY A 24 -4.42 1.97 -22.92
N PHE A 25 -5.23 2.15 -21.88
CA PHE A 25 -5.17 1.38 -20.65
C PHE A 25 -5.56 -0.10 -20.87
N ASN A 26 -6.61 -0.37 -21.65
CA ASN A 26 -7.01 -1.74 -21.98
C ASN A 26 -6.01 -2.48 -22.88
N THR A 27 -5.18 -1.75 -23.63
CA THR A 27 -4.14 -2.33 -24.49
C THR A 27 -2.79 -2.45 -23.80
N LEU A 28 -2.68 -2.09 -22.52
CA LEU A 28 -1.42 -2.20 -21.78
C LEU A 28 -0.97 -3.65 -21.65
N ASN A 29 0.34 -3.84 -21.72
CA ASN A 29 0.95 -5.13 -21.42
C ASN A 29 0.82 -5.45 -19.93
N THR A 30 0.89 -6.74 -19.60
CA THR A 30 0.79 -7.22 -18.22
C THR A 30 1.91 -6.66 -17.32
N GLU A 31 3.11 -6.48 -17.86
CA GLU A 31 4.24 -5.84 -17.18
C GLU A 31 3.98 -4.36 -16.86
N ASP A 32 3.47 -3.61 -17.85
CA ASP A 32 3.13 -2.20 -17.66
C ASP A 32 2.03 -2.02 -16.62
N LEU A 33 1.04 -2.92 -16.64
CA LEU A 33 -0.07 -2.91 -15.69
C LEU A 33 0.42 -3.19 -14.25
N LEU A 34 1.34 -4.13 -14.08
CA LEU A 34 1.98 -4.41 -12.80
C LEU A 34 2.82 -3.21 -12.32
N GLN A 35 3.54 -2.55 -13.23
CA GLN A 35 4.33 -1.36 -12.91
C GLN A 35 3.46 -0.18 -12.48
N ILE A 36 2.29 -0.01 -13.11
CA ILE A 36 1.30 0.98 -12.69
C ILE A 36 0.79 0.67 -11.28
N LEU A 37 0.47 -0.59 -10.98
CA LEU A 37 0.06 -0.99 -9.63
C LEU A 37 1.15 -0.68 -8.59
N CYS A 38 2.41 -0.98 -8.89
CA CYS A 38 3.54 -0.63 -8.02
C CYS A 38 3.64 0.89 -7.81
N SER A 39 3.50 1.67 -8.88
CA SER A 39 3.55 3.14 -8.83
C SER A 39 2.42 3.72 -7.97
N VAL A 40 1.21 3.17 -8.08
CA VAL A 40 0.07 3.56 -7.23
C VAL A 40 0.35 3.25 -5.77
N LEU A 41 0.88 2.06 -5.46
CA LEU A 41 1.24 1.68 -4.09
C LEU A 41 2.34 2.57 -3.50
N MET A 42 3.38 2.91 -4.28
CA MET A 42 4.44 3.83 -3.85
C MET A 42 3.86 5.21 -3.49
N LYS A 43 2.97 5.73 -4.36
CA LYS A 43 2.34 7.03 -4.12
C LYS A 43 1.42 7.03 -2.90
N ILE A 44 0.69 5.93 -2.66
CA ILE A 44 -0.14 5.74 -1.46
C ILE A 44 0.71 5.73 -0.19
N GLN A 45 1.90 5.13 -0.25
CA GLN A 45 2.83 5.07 0.87
C GLN A 45 3.58 6.38 1.10
N GLN A 46 3.36 7.42 0.29
CA GLN A 46 4.08 8.70 0.36
C GLN A 46 5.61 8.50 0.37
N GLN A 47 6.08 7.47 -0.34
CA GLN A 47 7.49 7.32 -0.69
C GLN A 47 7.78 8.26 -1.86
N ASP A 48 7.59 9.54 -1.61
CA ASP A 48 7.98 10.62 -2.52
C ASP A 48 9.48 10.90 -2.23
N ASP A 49 10.35 10.68 -3.21
CA ASP A 49 11.72 11.22 -3.30
C ASP A 49 12.87 10.63 -2.46
N SER A 50 13.03 9.30 -2.41
CA SER A 50 14.37 8.74 -2.17
C SER A 50 14.73 7.62 -3.14
N ASP A 51 15.36 8.02 -4.25
CA ASP A 51 16.40 7.26 -4.94
C ASP A 51 16.12 5.77 -5.19
N THR A 52 14.89 5.49 -5.57
CA THR A 52 14.52 4.18 -6.03
C THR A 52 13.77 4.33 -7.33
N ASP A 53 14.56 4.61 -8.38
CA ASP A 53 14.46 3.84 -9.62
C ASP A 53 14.54 2.34 -9.28
N ILE A 54 13.61 1.80 -8.47
CA ILE A 54 13.31 0.39 -8.48
C ILE A 54 12.55 0.22 -9.79
N LYS A 55 13.33 0.18 -10.88
CA LYS A 55 13.07 -0.82 -11.91
C LYS A 55 13.00 -2.12 -11.14
N LEU A 56 11.77 -2.47 -10.85
CA LEU A 56 11.38 -3.63 -10.09
C LEU A 56 11.60 -4.72 -11.15
N ASN A 57 12.83 -5.28 -11.12
CA ASN A 57 13.53 -5.82 -12.29
C ASN A 57 12.99 -7.18 -12.73
N SER A 58 12.27 -7.87 -11.84
CA SER A 58 11.61 -9.15 -12.13
C SER A 58 10.13 -9.11 -11.71
N PRO A 59 9.23 -9.73 -12.48
CA PRO A 59 7.82 -9.84 -12.11
C PRO A 59 7.61 -10.53 -10.76
N GLU A 60 8.52 -11.43 -10.36
CA GLU A 60 8.52 -12.05 -9.04
C GLU A 60 8.78 -11.03 -7.91
N GLU A 61 9.82 -10.21 -8.00
CA GLU A 61 10.11 -9.16 -7.00
C GLU A 61 8.94 -8.17 -6.89
N ASN A 62 8.36 -7.80 -8.03
CA ASN A 62 7.21 -6.90 -8.11
C ASN A 62 6.01 -7.50 -7.38
N SER A 63 5.76 -8.78 -7.61
CA SER A 63 4.68 -9.50 -6.94
C SER A 63 4.90 -9.58 -5.42
N ILE A 64 6.13 -9.79 -4.95
CA ILE A 64 6.45 -9.85 -3.52
C ILE A 64 6.24 -8.48 -2.88
N TYR A 65 6.70 -7.41 -3.54
CA TYR A 65 6.47 -6.04 -3.10
C TYR A 65 4.97 -5.75 -2.97
N VAL A 66 4.20 -6.01 -4.03
CA VAL A 66 2.75 -5.81 -4.05
C VAL A 66 2.06 -6.63 -2.94
N LEU A 67 2.40 -7.90 -2.77
CA LEU A 67 1.81 -8.75 -1.72
C LEU A 67 2.11 -8.21 -0.31
N THR A 68 3.33 -7.74 -0.09
CA THR A 68 3.75 -7.18 1.20
C THR A 68 2.98 -5.89 1.49
N ALA A 69 2.86 -5.01 0.50
CA ALA A 69 2.07 -3.79 0.60
C ALA A 69 0.59 -4.11 0.87
N LEU A 70 -0.02 -5.01 0.09
CA LEU A 70 -1.43 -5.39 0.26
C LEU A 70 -1.72 -6.00 1.64
N ARG A 71 -0.77 -6.76 2.21
CA ARG A 71 -0.88 -7.28 3.58
C ARG A 71 -0.93 -6.17 4.61
N ILE A 72 -0.06 -5.16 4.47
CA ILE A 72 -0.03 -3.98 5.36
C ILE A 72 -1.35 -3.19 5.25
N LEU A 73 -1.84 -3.04 4.03
CA LEU A 73 -3.09 -2.32 3.75
C LEU A 73 -4.33 -3.13 4.16
N ASN A 74 -4.16 -4.40 4.53
CA ASN A 74 -5.19 -5.37 4.90
C ASN A 74 -6.24 -5.54 3.78
N TYR A 75 -5.75 -5.77 2.55
CA TYR A 75 -6.56 -6.18 1.41
C TYR A 75 -6.92 -7.67 1.52
N GLN A 76 -8.18 -8.00 1.22
CA GLN A 76 -8.69 -9.37 1.19
C GLN A 76 -9.15 -9.70 -0.22
N SER A 77 -8.68 -10.84 -0.73
CA SER A 77 -9.07 -11.37 -2.05
C SER A 77 -9.94 -12.60 -1.86
N ASP A 78 -10.96 -12.74 -2.69
CA ASP A 78 -11.84 -13.93 -2.73
C ASP A 78 -11.19 -15.10 -3.50
N VAL A 79 -10.07 -14.85 -4.18
CA VAL A 79 -9.34 -15.85 -4.97
C VAL A 79 -8.45 -16.69 -4.06
N GLN A 80 -8.32 -17.99 -4.38
CA GLN A 80 -7.42 -18.87 -3.64
C GLN A 80 -5.97 -18.32 -3.62
N PRO A 81 -5.27 -18.37 -2.47
CA PRO A 81 -3.97 -17.70 -2.32
C PRO A 81 -2.91 -18.11 -3.35
N ILE A 82 -2.92 -19.37 -3.80
CA ILE A 82 -1.97 -19.88 -4.80
C ILE A 82 -2.24 -19.26 -6.16
N LEU A 83 -3.50 -19.29 -6.60
CA LEU A 83 -3.93 -18.71 -7.87
C LEU A 83 -3.74 -17.18 -7.87
N PHE A 84 -4.02 -16.52 -6.75
CA PHE A 84 -3.82 -15.09 -6.61
C PHE A 84 -2.34 -14.70 -6.78
N ARG A 85 -1.42 -15.44 -6.16
CA ARG A 85 0.02 -15.19 -6.33
C ARG A 85 0.46 -15.43 -7.77
N GLN A 86 0.05 -16.54 -8.39
CA GLN A 86 0.42 -16.87 -9.76
C GLN A 86 -0.11 -15.84 -10.77
N GLY A 87 -1.38 -15.46 -10.63
CA GLY A 87 -1.99 -14.45 -11.50
C GLY A 87 -1.38 -13.06 -11.30
N LEU A 88 -0.92 -12.74 -10.10
CA LEU A 88 -0.18 -11.51 -9.84
C LEU A 88 1.20 -11.49 -10.52
N VAL A 89 1.98 -12.59 -10.44
CA VAL A 89 3.28 -12.68 -11.15
C VAL A 89 3.09 -12.54 -12.66
N ARG A 90 2.01 -13.11 -13.21
CA ARG A 90 1.68 -13.03 -14.64
C ARG A 90 1.09 -11.69 -15.07
N GLY A 91 0.76 -10.81 -14.11
CA GLY A 91 0.10 -9.54 -14.36
C GLY A 91 -1.31 -9.70 -14.94
N GLU A 92 -2.05 -10.73 -14.51
CA GLU A 92 -3.39 -11.01 -15.01
C GLU A 92 -4.36 -9.86 -14.68
N VAL A 93 -5.08 -9.40 -15.70
CA VAL A 93 -6.04 -8.28 -15.60
C VAL A 93 -7.13 -8.56 -14.57
N GLU A 94 -7.57 -9.82 -14.48
CA GLU A 94 -8.58 -10.28 -13.52
C GLU A 94 -8.12 -10.16 -12.06
N ILE A 95 -6.81 -10.13 -11.81
CA ILE A 95 -6.21 -9.96 -10.49
C ILE A 95 -5.89 -8.48 -10.22
N ILE A 96 -5.28 -7.78 -11.18
CA ILE A 96 -4.82 -6.40 -10.95
C ILE A 96 -5.99 -5.39 -10.91
N HIS A 97 -6.99 -5.54 -11.78
CA HIS A 97 -8.11 -4.56 -11.81
C HIS A 97 -8.89 -4.50 -10.50
N PRO A 98 -9.26 -5.62 -9.84
CA PRO A 98 -9.88 -5.57 -8.52
C PRO A 98 -9.01 -4.90 -7.45
N ILE A 99 -7.70 -5.15 -7.47
CA ILE A 99 -6.76 -4.53 -6.52
C ILE A 99 -6.74 -3.00 -6.71
N LEU A 100 -6.55 -2.53 -7.94
CA LEU A 100 -6.54 -1.11 -8.27
C LEU A 100 -7.87 -0.45 -7.87
N LYS A 101 -9.00 -1.09 -8.21
CA LYS A 101 -10.33 -0.58 -7.85
C LYS A 101 -10.46 -0.42 -6.33
N TRP A 102 -10.06 -1.43 -5.55
CA TRP A 102 -10.16 -1.37 -4.09
C TRP A 102 -9.27 -0.30 -3.48
N LEU A 103 -8.02 -0.19 -3.95
CA LEU A 103 -7.07 0.83 -3.48
C LEU A 103 -7.61 2.25 -3.70
N LEU A 104 -8.12 2.50 -4.91
CA LEU A 104 -8.62 3.82 -5.31
C LEU A 104 -9.96 4.15 -4.63
N MET A 105 -10.83 3.17 -4.43
CA MET A 105 -12.11 3.37 -3.73
C MET A 105 -11.92 3.68 -2.24
N HIS A 106 -10.84 3.21 -1.62
CA HIS A 106 -10.56 3.38 -0.19
C HIS A 106 -9.33 4.25 0.08
N ILE A 107 -8.98 5.15 -0.83
CA ILE A 107 -7.71 5.87 -0.83
C ILE A 107 -7.36 6.51 0.53
N ASP A 108 -8.32 7.20 1.18
CA ASP A 108 -8.09 7.85 2.48
C ASP A 108 -7.78 6.84 3.60
N THR A 109 -8.43 5.69 3.58
CA THR A 109 -8.23 4.64 4.59
C THR A 109 -6.90 3.94 4.37
N VAL A 110 -6.60 3.64 3.11
CA VAL A 110 -5.38 2.96 2.69
C VAL A 110 -4.16 3.85 2.94
N GLN A 111 -4.22 5.15 2.66
CA GLN A 111 -3.16 6.11 2.98
C GLN A 111 -2.92 6.22 4.48
N LYS A 112 -3.97 6.32 5.31
CA LYS A 112 -3.82 6.33 6.77
C LYS A 112 -3.16 5.04 7.28
N ARG A 113 -3.54 3.88 6.74
CA ARG A 113 -2.92 2.60 7.09
C ARG A 113 -1.46 2.53 6.66
N ALA A 114 -1.16 2.98 5.44
CA ALA A 114 0.21 3.05 4.93
C ALA A 114 1.08 3.94 5.82
N TYR A 115 0.60 5.15 6.15
CA TYR A 115 1.28 6.07 7.04
C TYR A 115 1.53 5.44 8.42
N LEU A 116 0.48 4.88 9.04
CA LEU A 116 0.59 4.20 10.34
C LEU A 116 1.59 3.05 10.28
N SER A 117 1.62 2.28 9.19
CA SER A 117 2.51 1.13 9.05
C SER A 117 3.99 1.48 9.12
N GLN A 118 4.40 2.66 8.65
CA GLN A 118 5.78 3.13 8.77
C GLN A 118 6.23 3.25 10.23
N PHE A 119 5.28 3.47 11.15
CA PHE A 119 5.54 3.60 12.58
C PHE A 119 5.22 2.33 13.38
N LEU A 120 4.36 1.46 12.86
CA LEU A 120 3.88 0.26 13.55
C LEU A 120 4.60 -1.02 13.09
N VAL A 121 5.18 -1.03 11.88
CA VAL A 121 5.97 -2.15 11.38
C VAL A 121 7.33 -2.13 12.08
N LYS A 122 7.72 -3.32 12.57
CA LYS A 122 8.96 -3.53 13.31
C LYS A 122 10.15 -3.11 12.45
N ILE A 123 11.04 -2.30 13.02
CA ILE A 123 12.32 -1.98 12.38
C ILE A 123 13.14 -3.27 12.47
N ASP A 124 13.23 -4.03 11.38
CA ASP A 124 14.16 -5.15 11.31
C ASP A 124 15.58 -4.58 11.22
N THR A 125 16.15 -4.15 12.35
CA THR A 125 17.55 -3.75 12.39
C THR A 125 18.39 -4.97 12.04
N ILE A 126 19.03 -4.93 10.87
CA ILE A 126 20.11 -5.86 10.50
C ILE A 126 21.28 -5.53 11.42
N PHE A 127 21.27 -6.08 12.64
CA PHE A 127 22.43 -6.03 13.52
C PHE A 127 23.09 -7.41 13.51
N SER A 128 24.30 -7.45 12.97
CA SER A 128 25.16 -8.63 12.99
C SER A 128 25.41 -9.05 14.43
N LEU A 129 24.76 -10.15 14.84
CA LEU A 129 25.04 -11.11 15.92
C LEU A 129 25.59 -10.69 17.32
N VAL A 130 25.91 -9.44 17.67
CA VAL A 130 26.73 -9.18 18.86
C VAL A 130 25.98 -8.77 20.15
N ASP A 131 24.76 -8.21 20.14
CA ASP A 131 24.14 -7.66 21.38
C ASP A 131 22.69 -8.12 21.66
N ARG A 132 22.47 -9.43 21.65
CA ARG A 132 21.14 -10.01 21.40
C ARG A 132 20.11 -10.08 22.53
N CYS A 133 20.34 -9.58 23.76
CA CYS A 133 19.29 -9.60 24.80
C CYS A 133 18.80 -8.22 25.22
N LYS A 134 19.70 -7.26 25.48
CA LYS A 134 19.28 -5.93 25.95
C LYS A 134 18.65 -5.08 24.85
N ILE A 135 19.16 -5.17 23.62
CA ILE A 135 18.65 -4.36 22.50
C ILE A 135 17.25 -4.82 22.10
N LEU A 136 16.99 -6.13 22.05
CA LEU A 136 15.67 -6.66 21.69
C LEU A 136 14.60 -6.24 22.70
N ASP A 137 14.89 -6.31 24.00
CA ASP A 137 13.93 -5.87 25.03
C ASP A 137 13.69 -4.37 25.01
N LEU A 138 14.73 -3.57 24.72
CA LEU A 138 14.61 -2.12 24.55
C LEU A 138 13.82 -1.76 23.30
N GLU A 139 14.08 -2.41 22.17
CA GLU A 139 13.35 -2.21 20.91
C GLU A 139 11.88 -2.59 21.07
N ASN A 140 11.59 -3.70 21.74
CA ASN A 140 10.23 -4.17 21.98
C ASN A 140 9.47 -3.22 22.93
N ASN A 141 10.12 -2.76 24.01
CA ASN A 141 9.54 -1.76 24.90
C ASN A 141 9.35 -0.40 24.22
N TYR A 142 10.31 0.03 23.41
CA TYR A 142 10.23 1.27 22.62
C TYR A 142 9.06 1.20 21.64
N ASN A 143 8.95 0.13 20.87
CA ASN A 143 7.83 -0.09 19.94
C ASN A 143 6.49 -0.10 20.68
N LYS A 144 6.39 -0.84 21.79
CA LYS A 144 5.16 -0.90 22.60
C LYS A 144 4.74 0.48 23.13
N ARG A 145 5.70 1.26 23.63
CA ARG A 145 5.44 2.61 24.15
C ARG A 145 5.03 3.56 23.02
N ARG A 146 5.72 3.52 21.89
CA ARG A 146 5.41 4.33 20.69
C ARG A 146 4.02 4.02 20.14
N ILE A 147 3.64 2.74 20.05
CA ILE A 147 2.30 2.30 19.62
C ILE A 147 1.23 2.85 20.58
N SER A 148 1.47 2.77 21.89
CA SER A 148 0.53 3.22 22.91
C SER A 148 0.32 4.75 22.88
N GLU A 149 1.41 5.50 22.74
CA GLU A 149 1.37 6.97 22.61
C GLU A 149 0.65 7.38 21.32
N MET A 150 0.88 6.66 20.22
CA MET A 150 0.22 6.95 18.95
C MET A 150 -1.30 6.64 18.98
N LEU A 151 -1.71 5.53 19.60
CA LEU A 151 -3.12 5.20 19.84
C LEU A 151 -3.80 6.26 20.69
N TYR A 152 -3.13 6.73 21.74
CA TYR A 152 -3.64 7.78 22.61
C TYR A 152 -3.87 9.09 21.84
N ILE A 153 -2.89 9.54 21.04
CA ILE A 153 -3.02 10.75 20.22
C ILE A 153 -4.15 10.61 19.19
N LYS A 154 -4.28 9.43 18.55
CA LYS A 154 -5.37 9.15 17.62
C LYS A 154 -6.74 9.30 18.29
N GLU A 155 -6.91 8.72 19.48
CA GLU A 155 -8.17 8.79 20.22
C GLU A 155 -8.52 10.23 20.61
N GLN A 156 -7.54 11.03 21.05
CA GLN A 156 -7.78 12.45 21.35
C GLN A 156 -8.16 13.25 20.11
N THR A 157 -7.52 12.95 18.97
CA THR A 157 -7.82 13.62 17.68
C THR A 157 -9.23 13.29 17.19
N GLU A 158 -9.66 12.03 17.32
CA GLU A 158 -11.03 11.61 17.01
C GLU A 158 -12.06 12.31 17.91
N ARG A 159 -11.79 12.42 19.22
CA ARG A 159 -12.63 13.16 20.17
C ARG A 159 -12.78 14.64 19.80
N ILE A 160 -11.67 15.30 19.43
CA ILE A 160 -11.68 16.71 19.02
C ILE A 160 -12.46 16.90 17.72
N ASN A 161 -12.30 16.00 16.75
CA ASN A 161 -13.03 16.08 15.48
C ASN A 161 -14.54 15.89 15.67
N LEU A 162 -14.97 14.95 16.53
CA LEU A 162 -16.39 14.76 16.87
C LEU A 162 -17.01 16.00 17.52
N GLN A 163 -16.29 16.67 18.41
CA GLN A 163 -16.76 17.91 19.05
C GLN A 163 -16.89 19.08 18.08
N LYS A 164 -16.05 19.13 17.03
CA LYS A 164 -16.16 20.15 15.98
C LYS A 164 -17.36 19.93 15.07
N THR A 165 -17.71 18.68 14.76
CA THR A 165 -18.86 18.34 13.89
C THR A 165 -20.21 18.59 14.56
N GLN A 166 -20.29 18.55 15.89
CA GLN A 166 -21.52 18.85 16.65
C GLN A 166 -21.76 20.35 16.89
N LYS A 167 -20.84 21.22 16.46
CA LYS A 167 -20.90 22.68 16.65
C LYS A 167 -21.29 23.46 15.38
N ILE A 168 -21.76 22.75 14.35
CA ILE A 168 -22.37 23.28 13.12
C ILE A 168 -23.84 22.87 13.13
#